data_AF-A0A1F4V0B1-F1
#
_entry.id   AF-A0A1F4V0B1-F1
#
_cell.length_a   1.000
_cell.length_b   1.000
_cell.length_c   1.000
_cell.angle_alpha   90.00
_cell.angle_beta   90.00
_cell.angle_gamma   90.00
#
_symmetry.space_group_name_H-M   'P 1'
#
loop_
_entity.id
_entity.type
_entity.pdbx_description
1 polymer ?
#
loop_
_entity_poly.entity_id
_entity_poly.type
_entity_poly.pdbx_seq_one_letter_code
_entity_poly.pdbx_strand_id
1 'polypeptide(L)'
;VHEHLQALVKKGLIRRFEGAVRGIEILDEKITATLQGVELPLVGYIAAGKPIEAIENVLSTVTVSPDLVSKFKRCYVLQVKGDSMIKEGIFDGDYVVIQQQETANNGDIVVALLDNGFATLKSFYKEKNGKIRLQPANDSMDPIIVESNSIKIQGKVTGVIRKFNNQ
;
A
#
# COMPACT_ATOMS: atom_id res chain seq x y z
N VAL A 1 -16.84 -8.09 35.67
CA VAL A 1 -17.31 -8.26 34.27
C VAL A 1 -18.60 -7.49 33.98
N HIS A 2 -19.68 -7.68 34.75
CA HIS A 2 -20.96 -6.97 34.54
C HIS A 2 -20.82 -5.44 34.59
N GLU A 3 -20.09 -4.92 35.59
CA GLU A 3 -19.85 -3.48 35.77
C GLU A 3 -19.05 -2.85 34.62
N HIS A 4 -18.01 -3.54 34.13
CA HIS A 4 -17.24 -3.07 32.97
C HIS A 4 -18.09 -3.02 31.69
N LEU A 5 -18.98 -4.00 31.48
CA LEU A 5 -19.89 -3.99 30.33
C LEU A 5 -20.89 -2.83 30.41
N GLN A 6 -21.46 -2.56 31.59
CA GLN A 6 -22.33 -1.40 31.79
C GLN A 6 -21.58 -0.08 31.53
N ALA A 7 -20.32 0.04 31.97
CA ALA A 7 -19.49 1.20 31.69
C ALA A 7 -19.24 1.39 30.17
N LEU A 8 -19.03 0.31 29.43
CA LEU A 8 -18.85 0.35 27.96
C LEU A 8 -20.16 0.73 27.24
N VAL A 9 -21.31 0.23 27.70
CA VAL A 9 -22.64 0.65 27.19
C VAL A 9 -22.89 2.12 27.47
N LYS A 10 -22.61 2.58 28.70
CA LYS A 10 -22.77 4.00 29.09
C LYS A 10 -21.86 4.94 28.29
N LYS A 11 -20.69 4.46 27.87
CA LYS A 11 -19.76 5.18 26.97
C LYS A 11 -20.17 5.11 25.50
N GLY A 12 -21.24 4.39 25.16
CA GLY A 12 -21.71 4.23 23.77
C GLY A 12 -20.81 3.35 22.90
N LEU A 13 -19.90 2.58 23.49
CA LEU A 13 -18.92 1.78 22.74
C LEU A 13 -19.48 0.42 22.29
N ILE A 14 -20.45 -0.11 23.03
CA ILE A 14 -21.10 -1.39 22.74
C ILE A 14 -22.61 -1.30 22.99
N ARG A 15 -23.39 -2.12 22.27
CA ARG A 15 -24.80 -2.42 22.53
C ARG A 15 -24.91 -3.82 23.11
N ARG A 16 -25.89 -4.02 24.00
CA ARG A 16 -26.20 -5.33 24.54
C ARG A 16 -27.67 -5.68 24.33
N PHE A 17 -27.93 -6.85 23.78
CA PHE A 17 -29.26 -7.44 23.64
C PHE A 17 -29.51 -8.36 24.83
N GLU A 18 -30.47 -8.00 25.67
CA GLU A 18 -30.87 -8.84 26.80
C GLU A 18 -31.52 -10.15 26.31
N GLY A 19 -31.19 -11.27 26.96
CA GLY A 19 -31.68 -12.60 26.58
C GLY A 19 -30.85 -13.33 25.51
N ALA A 20 -29.88 -12.66 24.87
CA ALA A 20 -29.00 -13.30 23.89
C ALA A 20 -27.63 -13.68 24.48
N VAL A 21 -27.25 -14.97 24.37
CA VAL A 21 -25.96 -15.51 24.86
C VAL A 21 -24.75 -14.85 24.16
N ARG A 22 -24.94 -14.32 22.95
CA ARG A 22 -23.95 -13.53 22.17
C ARG A 22 -24.52 -12.18 21.74
N GLY A 23 -25.27 -11.53 22.61
CA GLY A 23 -25.94 -10.26 22.32
C GLY A 23 -25.07 -9.02 22.42
N ILE A 24 -23.75 -9.06 22.20
CA ILE A 24 -22.90 -7.87 22.28
C ILE A 24 -22.53 -7.41 20.87
N GLU A 25 -22.81 -6.16 20.57
CA GLU A 25 -22.49 -5.49 19.31
C GLU A 25 -21.57 -4.30 19.61
N ILE A 26 -20.54 -4.07 18.79
CA ILE A 26 -19.65 -2.91 18.92
C ILE A 26 -20.29 -1.74 18.17
N LEU A 27 -20.42 -0.60 18.84
CA LEU A 27 -21.03 0.62 18.29
C LEU A 27 -20.01 1.69 17.91
N ASP A 28 -18.79 1.59 18.40
CA ASP A 28 -17.75 2.58 18.12
C ASP A 28 -17.27 2.45 16.67
N GLU A 29 -17.56 3.45 15.84
CA GLU A 29 -17.18 3.46 14.41
C GLU A 29 -15.67 3.35 14.19
N LYS A 30 -14.83 3.84 15.10
CA LYS A 30 -13.36 3.70 14.96
C LYS A 30 -12.93 2.26 15.25
N ILE A 31 -13.52 1.62 16.26
CA ILE A 31 -13.26 0.21 16.55
C ILE A 31 -13.79 -0.65 15.41
N THR A 32 -15.00 -0.38 14.91
CA THR A 32 -15.60 -1.10 13.78
C THR A 32 -14.80 -0.92 12.50
N ALA A 33 -14.35 0.30 12.17
CA ALA A 33 -13.44 0.55 11.04
C ALA A 33 -12.07 -0.13 11.23
N THR A 34 -11.58 -0.21 12.47
CA THR A 34 -10.34 -0.96 12.77
C THR A 34 -10.53 -2.46 12.54
N LEU A 35 -11.72 -2.99 12.87
CA LEU A 35 -12.07 -4.40 12.73
C LEU A 35 -12.46 -4.80 11.29
N GLN A 36 -13.00 -3.87 10.50
CA GLN A 36 -13.50 -4.13 9.14
C GLN A 36 -12.44 -3.91 8.06
N GLY A 37 -11.28 -3.37 8.42
CA GLY A 37 -10.23 -3.01 7.46
C GLY A 37 -10.60 -1.80 6.60
N VAL A 38 -9.62 -1.31 5.84
CA VAL A 38 -9.80 -0.17 4.93
C VAL A 38 -9.88 -0.70 3.52
N GLU A 39 -10.94 -0.37 2.78
CA GLU A 39 -11.01 -0.66 1.36
C GLU A 39 -10.17 0.33 0.57
N LEU A 40 -9.19 -0.17 -0.18
CA LEU A 40 -8.37 0.61 -1.08
C LEU A 40 -8.67 0.24 -2.54
N PRO A 41 -8.68 1.20 -3.46
CA PRO A 41 -8.85 0.91 -4.88
C PRO A 41 -7.62 0.16 -5.41
N LEU A 42 -7.87 -0.92 -6.15
CA LEU A 42 -6.87 -1.55 -7.02
C LEU A 42 -6.85 -0.78 -8.34
N VAL A 43 -5.83 0.06 -8.50
CA VAL A 43 -5.73 1.04 -9.60
C VAL A 43 -5.11 0.42 -10.85
N GLY A 44 -4.49 -0.75 -10.76
CA GLY A 44 -3.95 -1.45 -11.91
C GLY A 44 -2.68 -2.22 -11.60
N TYR A 45 -1.77 -2.24 -12.58
CA TYR A 45 -0.53 -2.99 -12.52
C TYR A 45 0.67 -2.06 -12.50
N ILE A 46 1.71 -2.43 -11.77
CA ILE A 46 3.01 -1.74 -11.80
C ILE A 46 4.09 -2.69 -12.29
N ALA A 47 4.84 -2.24 -13.28
CA ALA A 47 5.94 -3.03 -13.77
C ALA A 47 7.16 -2.89 -12.87
N ALA A 48 7.71 -4.04 -12.52
CA ALA A 48 9.02 -4.19 -11.96
C ALA A 48 10.08 -4.13 -13.07
N GLY A 49 9.79 -4.46 -14.34
CA GLY A 49 10.87 -4.56 -15.36
C GLY A 49 10.60 -4.15 -16.81
N LYS A 50 9.35 -3.92 -17.25
CA LYS A 50 9.01 -3.51 -18.64
C LYS A 50 7.79 -2.59 -18.65
N PRO A 51 7.66 -1.61 -19.57
CA PRO A 51 6.60 -0.59 -19.55
C PRO A 51 5.19 -1.10 -19.28
N ILE A 52 4.42 -0.36 -18.47
CA ILE A 52 2.96 -0.51 -18.39
C ILE A 52 2.33 0.84 -18.67
N GLU A 53 1.42 0.88 -19.64
CA GLU A 53 0.47 1.98 -19.80
C GLU A 53 -0.40 2.03 -18.54
N ALA A 54 -0.40 3.16 -17.85
CA ALA A 54 -1.21 3.36 -16.65
C ALA A 54 -2.69 3.27 -17.03
N ILE A 55 -3.29 2.10 -16.89
CA ILE A 55 -4.73 1.93 -17.02
C ILE A 55 -5.36 2.44 -15.73
N GLU A 56 -5.87 3.67 -15.72
CA GLU A 56 -6.57 4.31 -14.60
C GLU A 56 -7.99 3.73 -14.35
N ASN A 57 -8.24 2.47 -14.68
CA ASN A 57 -9.52 1.84 -14.39
C ASN A 57 -9.45 1.17 -13.03
N VAL A 58 -10.27 1.61 -12.07
CA VAL A 58 -10.47 0.89 -10.81
C VAL A 58 -11.00 -0.50 -11.15
N LEU A 59 -10.14 -1.52 -11.05
CA LEU A 59 -10.48 -2.90 -11.41
C LEU A 59 -11.33 -3.54 -10.31
N SER A 60 -11.00 -3.26 -9.04
CA SER A 60 -11.64 -3.79 -7.85
C SER A 60 -11.19 -3.02 -6.61
N THR A 61 -11.67 -3.40 -5.42
CA THR A 61 -11.12 -2.94 -4.13
C THR A 61 -10.36 -4.09 -3.43
N VAL A 62 -9.43 -3.73 -2.55
CA VAL A 62 -8.73 -4.65 -1.65
C VAL A 62 -8.88 -4.13 -0.23
N THR A 63 -9.42 -4.97 0.66
CA THR A 63 -9.50 -4.66 2.09
C THR A 63 -8.13 -4.90 2.73
N VAL A 64 -7.57 -3.87 3.36
CA VAL A 64 -6.25 -3.93 4.02
C VAL A 64 -6.36 -3.58 5.49
N SER A 65 -5.37 -4.01 6.29
CA SER A 65 -5.30 -3.56 7.68
C SER A 65 -5.12 -2.04 7.75
N PRO A 66 -5.84 -1.33 8.66
CA PRO A 66 -5.66 0.11 8.85
C PRO A 66 -4.21 0.52 9.15
N ASP A 67 -3.41 -0.37 9.76
CA ASP A 67 -2.01 -0.11 10.08
C ASP A 67 -1.11 0.00 8.83
N LEU A 68 -1.54 -0.53 7.69
CA LEU A 68 -0.84 -0.40 6.41
C LEU A 68 -1.19 0.90 5.66
N VAL A 69 -2.16 1.65 6.17
CA VAL A 69 -2.75 2.82 5.51
C VAL A 69 -2.39 4.09 6.25
N SER A 70 -2.01 5.11 5.50
CA SER A 70 -1.81 6.44 6.04
C SER A 70 -3.13 7.02 6.54
N LYS A 71 -3.14 7.56 7.78
CA LYS A 71 -4.31 8.27 8.32
C LYS A 71 -4.57 9.61 7.63
N PHE A 72 -3.56 10.18 6.95
CA PHE A 72 -3.58 11.55 6.44
C PHE A 72 -3.43 11.65 4.93
N LYS A 73 -2.93 10.59 4.28
CA LYS A 73 -2.69 10.58 2.84
C LYS A 73 -3.54 9.53 2.15
N ARG A 74 -3.94 9.83 0.92
CA ARG A 74 -4.62 8.86 0.05
C ARG A 74 -3.72 7.65 -0.16
N CYS A 75 -4.32 6.47 -0.11
CA CYS A 75 -3.63 5.21 -0.39
C CYS A 75 -4.37 4.46 -1.50
N TYR A 76 -3.63 3.64 -2.24
CA TYR A 76 -4.15 2.78 -3.29
C TYR A 76 -3.29 1.52 -3.40
N VAL A 77 -3.78 0.54 -4.15
CA VAL A 77 -3.08 -0.72 -4.37
C VAL A 77 -2.72 -0.87 -5.84
N LEU A 78 -1.51 -1.36 -6.11
CA LEU A 78 -1.10 -1.84 -7.43
C LEU A 78 -0.70 -3.30 -7.33
N GLN A 79 -0.96 -4.08 -8.39
CA GLN A 79 -0.43 -5.43 -8.52
C GLN A 79 0.93 -5.39 -9.23
N VAL A 80 1.93 -6.02 -8.63
CA VAL A 80 3.31 -6.08 -9.15
C VAL A 80 3.37 -7.02 -10.34
N LYS A 81 4.09 -6.58 -11.39
CA LYS A 81 4.42 -7.37 -12.58
C LYS A 81 5.93 -7.44 -12.82
N GLY A 82 6.52 -8.60 -12.63
CA GLY A 82 7.95 -8.87 -12.77
C GLY A 82 8.69 -9.00 -11.43
N ASP A 83 10.02 -9.00 -11.50
CA ASP A 83 10.91 -9.51 -10.46
C ASP A 83 12.00 -8.51 -10.02
N SER A 84 11.90 -7.23 -10.35
CA SER A 84 12.98 -6.27 -10.01
C SER A 84 13.17 -6.03 -8.53
N MET A 85 12.22 -6.43 -7.69
CA MET A 85 12.22 -6.18 -6.25
C MET A 85 12.29 -7.48 -5.44
N ILE A 86 12.71 -8.60 -6.04
CA ILE A 86 12.73 -9.92 -5.39
C ILE A 86 13.54 -9.97 -4.10
N LYS A 87 14.65 -9.22 -3.99
CA LYS A 87 15.48 -9.19 -2.78
C LYS A 87 14.86 -8.38 -1.65
N GLU A 88 13.90 -7.51 -1.94
CA GLU A 88 13.05 -6.86 -0.93
C GLU A 88 11.82 -7.72 -0.58
N GLY A 89 11.75 -8.95 -1.10
CA GLY A 89 10.63 -9.85 -0.85
C GLY A 89 9.34 -9.47 -1.58
N ILE A 90 9.42 -8.60 -2.59
CA ILE A 90 8.31 -8.22 -3.47
C ILE A 90 8.44 -9.01 -4.78
N PHE A 91 7.46 -9.87 -5.04
CA PHE A 91 7.47 -10.81 -6.16
C PHE A 91 6.35 -10.49 -7.15
N ASP A 92 6.43 -11.10 -8.33
CA ASP A 92 5.37 -11.02 -9.33
C ASP A 92 4.01 -11.47 -8.75
N GLY A 93 2.96 -10.70 -9.03
CA GLY A 93 1.60 -10.97 -8.57
C GLY A 93 1.26 -10.40 -7.19
N ASP A 94 2.25 -9.89 -6.43
CA ASP A 94 2.01 -9.24 -5.14
C ASP A 94 1.16 -7.98 -5.27
N TYR A 95 0.40 -7.67 -4.22
CA TYR A 95 -0.29 -6.40 -4.09
C TYR A 95 0.53 -5.48 -3.19
N VAL A 96 0.93 -4.33 -3.70
CA VAL A 96 1.65 -3.31 -2.93
C VAL A 96 0.69 -2.20 -2.52
N VAL A 97 0.67 -1.87 -1.23
CA VAL A 97 -0.07 -0.72 -0.70
C VAL A 97 0.81 0.50 -0.84
N ILE A 98 0.29 1.53 -1.50
CA ILE A 98 1.02 2.74 -1.82
C ILE A 98 0.35 3.93 -1.16
N GLN A 99 1.13 4.68 -0.40
CA GLN A 99 0.77 6.00 0.11
C GLN A 99 1.11 7.05 -0.95
N GLN A 100 0.10 7.76 -1.46
CA GLN A 100 0.28 8.81 -2.46
C GLN A 100 1.08 9.98 -1.88
N GLN A 101 2.20 10.29 -2.51
CA GLN A 101 3.07 11.41 -2.17
C GLN A 101 4.10 11.67 -3.28
N GLU A 102 4.61 12.90 -3.32
CA GLU A 102 5.54 13.36 -4.35
C GLU A 102 7.01 13.38 -3.89
N THR A 103 7.26 13.05 -2.63
CA THR A 103 8.60 13.04 -2.03
C THR A 103 8.97 11.65 -1.54
N ALA A 104 10.28 11.38 -1.46
CA ALA A 104 10.82 10.13 -0.94
C ALA A 104 12.19 10.36 -0.28
N ASN A 105 12.53 9.51 0.67
CA ASN A 105 13.83 9.45 1.32
C ASN A 105 14.69 8.34 0.70
N ASN A 106 16.00 8.43 0.88
CA ASN A 106 16.92 7.41 0.40
C ASN A 106 16.58 6.04 1.03
N GLY A 107 16.41 5.03 0.18
CA GLY A 107 16.01 3.67 0.57
C GLY A 107 14.50 3.43 0.56
N ASP A 108 13.66 4.46 0.43
CA ASP A 108 12.21 4.26 0.27
C ASP A 108 11.92 3.51 -1.03
N ILE A 109 11.06 2.49 -0.96
CA ILE A 109 10.52 1.83 -2.16
C ILE A 109 9.38 2.69 -2.70
N VAL A 110 9.50 3.12 -3.95
CA VAL A 110 8.59 4.09 -4.56
C VAL A 110 8.00 3.60 -5.86
N VAL A 111 6.82 4.12 -6.17
CA VAL A 111 6.28 4.15 -7.52
C VAL A 111 6.77 5.45 -8.16
N ALA A 112 7.57 5.31 -9.21
CA ALA A 112 8.15 6.43 -9.95
C ALA A 112 7.65 6.41 -11.39
N LEU A 113 7.24 7.58 -11.89
CA LEU A 113 6.88 7.83 -13.28
C LEU A 113 8.03 8.58 -13.94
N LEU A 114 8.59 8.00 -15.00
CA LEU A 114 9.62 8.61 -15.83
C LEU A 114 9.01 9.47 -16.94
N ASP A 115 9.77 10.41 -17.52
CA ASP A 115 9.30 11.34 -18.56
C ASP A 115 8.72 10.68 -19.81
N ASN A 116 9.17 9.48 -20.13
CA ASN A 116 8.66 8.66 -21.23
C ASN A 116 7.31 7.99 -20.91
N GLY A 117 6.70 8.30 -19.77
CA GLY A 117 5.44 7.73 -19.32
C GLY A 117 5.57 6.38 -18.60
N PHE A 118 6.79 5.88 -18.36
CA PHE A 118 6.99 4.58 -17.73
C PHE A 118 6.90 4.67 -16.21
N ALA A 119 5.93 3.95 -15.63
CA ALA A 119 5.82 3.72 -14.21
C ALA A 119 6.63 2.49 -13.78
N THR A 120 7.45 2.61 -12.73
CA THR A 120 8.28 1.53 -12.19
C THR A 120 8.25 1.50 -10.66
N LEU A 121 8.47 0.30 -10.10
CA LEU A 121 8.71 0.09 -8.66
C LEU A 121 10.21 -0.13 -8.39
N LYS A 122 10.85 0.76 -7.62
CA LYS A 122 12.29 0.72 -7.29
C LYS A 122 12.57 1.38 -5.95
N SER A 123 13.74 1.12 -5.36
CA SER A 123 14.25 1.88 -4.21
C SER A 123 14.83 3.21 -4.68
N PHE A 124 14.43 4.30 -4.04
CA PHE A 124 14.82 5.66 -4.41
C PHE A 124 16.10 6.10 -3.71
N TYR A 125 17.02 6.72 -4.44
CA TYR A 125 18.22 7.36 -3.89
C TYR A 125 18.53 8.68 -4.58
N LYS A 126 18.81 9.72 -3.79
CA LYS A 126 19.43 10.97 -4.23
C LYS A 126 20.94 10.82 -4.21
N GLU A 127 21.56 10.95 -5.38
CA GLU A 127 23.00 10.90 -5.55
C GLU A 127 23.66 12.26 -5.24
N LYS A 128 24.93 12.25 -4.88
CA LYS A 128 25.68 13.48 -4.51
C LYS A 128 25.77 14.50 -5.65
N ASN A 129 25.69 14.04 -6.89
CA ASN A 129 25.72 14.87 -8.10
C ASN A 129 24.34 15.44 -8.47
N GLY A 130 23.32 15.27 -7.63
CA GLY A 130 21.96 15.78 -7.87
C GLY A 130 21.08 14.88 -8.73
N LYS A 131 21.60 13.76 -9.23
CA LYS A 131 20.80 12.78 -9.98
C LYS A 131 20.00 11.88 -9.05
N ILE A 132 18.96 11.26 -9.59
CA ILE A 132 18.17 10.24 -8.91
C ILE A 132 18.56 8.88 -9.45
N ARG A 133 18.85 7.95 -8.53
CA ARG A 133 19.00 6.53 -8.82
C ARG A 133 17.77 5.78 -8.34
N LEU A 134 17.13 5.07 -9.26
CA LEU A 134 16.11 4.07 -9.00
C LEU A 134 16.78 2.69 -9.01
N GLN A 135 16.98 2.15 -7.83
CA GLN A 135 17.71 0.90 -7.62
C GLN A 135 16.76 -0.30 -7.64
N PRO A 136 16.96 -1.28 -8.54
CA PRO A 136 16.31 -2.58 -8.41
C PRO A 136 16.91 -3.34 -7.23
N ALA A 137 16.08 -4.15 -6.58
CA ALA A 137 16.51 -5.18 -5.66
C ALA A 137 16.52 -6.54 -6.38
N ASN A 138 17.25 -6.60 -7.49
CA ASN A 138 17.51 -7.78 -8.30
C ASN A 138 18.89 -7.61 -8.97
N ASP A 139 19.78 -8.60 -8.81
CA ASP A 139 21.17 -8.53 -9.29
C ASP A 139 21.29 -8.57 -10.82
N SER A 140 20.27 -9.09 -11.50
CA SER A 140 20.27 -9.18 -12.96
C SER A 140 19.88 -7.87 -13.65
N MET A 141 19.59 -6.82 -12.88
CA MET A 141 19.07 -5.56 -13.39
C MET A 141 19.94 -4.37 -12.99
N ASP A 142 20.22 -3.51 -13.96
CA ASP A 142 20.98 -2.28 -13.71
C ASP A 142 20.12 -1.18 -13.07
N PRO A 143 20.73 -0.30 -12.25
CA PRO A 143 20.04 0.89 -11.73
C PRO A 143 19.66 1.86 -12.85
N ILE A 144 18.49 2.49 -12.70
CA ILE A 144 18.07 3.57 -13.61
C ILE A 144 18.53 4.90 -13.00
N ILE A 145 19.37 5.64 -13.72
CA ILE A 145 19.89 6.94 -13.28
C ILE A 145 19.27 8.02 -14.16
N VAL A 146 18.58 8.98 -13.55
CA VAL A 146 17.88 10.06 -14.24
C VAL A 146 18.13 11.40 -13.57
N GLU A 147 17.93 12.47 -14.34
CA GLU A 147 17.92 13.82 -13.78
C GLU A 147 16.71 14.00 -12.85
N SER A 148 16.85 14.85 -11.83
CA SER A 148 15.81 15.03 -10.81
C SER A 148 14.50 15.62 -11.34
N ASN A 149 14.55 16.30 -12.49
CA ASN A 149 13.38 16.82 -13.21
C ASN A 149 12.73 15.79 -14.14
N SER A 150 13.37 14.65 -14.40
CA SER A 150 12.91 13.61 -15.33
C SER A 150 12.17 12.45 -14.67
N ILE A 151 11.74 12.66 -13.42
CA ILE A 151 11.07 11.67 -12.59
C ILE A 151 10.02 12.33 -11.71
N LYS A 152 8.87 11.70 -11.60
CA LYS A 152 7.80 12.05 -10.66
C LYS A 152 7.55 10.89 -9.73
N ILE A 153 7.67 11.12 -8.42
CA ILE A 153 7.25 10.14 -7.42
C ILE A 153 5.73 10.19 -7.33
N GLN A 154 5.08 9.04 -7.53
CA GLN A 154 3.63 8.88 -7.44
C GLN A 154 3.19 8.38 -6.06
N GLY A 155 4.10 7.72 -5.34
CA GLY A 155 3.87 7.28 -3.98
C GLY A 155 4.98 6.41 -3.42
N LYS A 156 4.85 6.12 -2.12
CA LYS A 156 5.75 5.26 -1.37
C LYS A 156 5.02 3.97 -0.98
N VAL A 157 5.68 2.83 -1.13
CA VAL A 157 5.14 1.55 -0.63
C VAL A 157 5.14 1.55 0.90
N THR A 158 4.00 1.18 1.48
CA THR A 158 3.81 1.05 2.93
C THR A 158 3.53 -0.39 3.36
N GLY A 159 3.21 -1.28 2.43
CA GLY A 159 2.93 -2.67 2.73
C GLY A 159 2.90 -3.54 1.49
N VAL A 160 3.03 -4.85 1.73
CA VAL A 160 2.93 -5.89 0.70
C VAL A 160 1.91 -6.91 1.19
N ILE A 161 1.00 -7.29 0.30
CA ILE A 161 -0.02 -8.31 0.53
C ILE A 161 0.19 -9.39 -0.53
N ARG A 162 0.51 -10.59 -0.06
CA ARG A 162 0.63 -11.76 -0.93
C ARG A 162 -0.51 -12.71 -0.64
N LYS A 163 -1.27 -13.04 -1.69
CA LYS A 163 -2.24 -14.12 -1.65
C LYS A 163 -1.59 -15.36 -2.27
N PHE A 164 -1.40 -16.40 -1.46
CA PHE A 164 -1.09 -17.72 -1.98
C PHE A 164 -2.38 -18.35 -2.49
N ASN A 165 -2.42 -18.70 -3.77
CA ASN A 165 -3.47 -19.57 -4.26
C ASN A 165 -3.01 -21.00 -3.98
N ASN A 166 -3.58 -21.63 -2.96
CA ASN A 166 -3.54 -23.09 -2.87
C ASN A 166 -4.49 -23.60 -3.96
N GLN A 167 -3.94 -24.16 -5.04
CA GLN A 167 -4.69 -25.07 -5.89
C GLN A 167 -4.70 -26.45 -5.24
#